data_AF-A0A3N5UUN8-F1
#
_entry.id   AF-A0A3N5UUN8-F1
#
_cell.length_a   1.000
_cell.length_b   1.000
_cell.length_c   1.000
_cell.angle_alpha   90.00
_cell.angle_beta   90.00
_cell.angle_gamma   90.00
#
_symmetry.space_group_name_H-M   'P 1'
#
loop_
_entity.id
_entity.type
_entity.pdbx_description
1 polymer ?
#
loop_
_entity_poly.entity_id
_entity_poly.type
_entity_poly.pdbx_seq_one_letter_code
_entity_poly.pdbx_strand_id
1 'polypeptide(L)'
;MIKHQQFEMNSRLLLTTILVLAVSLSALLTLPTVDQIYAVKRIYDAPLSGENEVPPVQSSATGLAEFTPPVNDTIKYRINITGISNATGAHIHSGQASENGEVIADLLTDTTKNKDTSYGMTIRGNLSDSSLKGPMEGKTLEDLVAAMDSGETYVNVHTAEHPDGEIRGQVINTEKAESAEQAESTNSTTLTE
;
A
#
# COMPACT_ATOMS: atom_id res chain seq x y z
N MET A 1 -24.18 -48.19 72.40
CA MET A 1 -23.74 -46.84 72.85
C MET A 1 -22.44 -46.46 72.13
N ILE A 2 -22.46 -46.37 70.79
CA ILE A 2 -21.31 -45.96 69.95
C ILE A 2 -21.87 -45.38 68.64
N LYS A 3 -22.50 -44.20 68.67
CA LYS A 3 -22.92 -43.51 67.42
C LYS A 3 -22.72 -42.00 67.42
N HIS A 4 -22.08 -41.43 68.44
CA HIS A 4 -21.91 -39.97 68.55
C HIS A 4 -20.49 -39.44 68.32
N GLN A 5 -19.49 -40.30 68.08
CA GLN A 5 -18.08 -39.85 68.02
C GLN A 5 -17.48 -39.79 66.59
N GLN A 6 -18.24 -40.14 65.56
CA GLN A 6 -17.75 -40.16 64.16
C GLN A 6 -18.15 -38.92 63.35
N PHE A 7 -18.99 -38.01 63.90
CA PHE A 7 -19.52 -36.88 63.12
C PHE A 7 -18.66 -35.60 63.23
N GLU A 8 -17.91 -35.43 64.32
CA GLU A 8 -17.09 -34.22 64.56
C GLU A 8 -15.81 -34.16 63.70
N MET A 9 -15.29 -35.31 63.26
CA MET A 9 -14.00 -35.37 62.55
C MET A 9 -14.07 -34.99 61.07
N ASN A 10 -15.28 -34.97 60.47
CA ASN A 10 -15.45 -34.71 59.05
C ASN A 10 -15.65 -33.21 58.72
N SER A 11 -16.04 -32.38 59.70
CA SER A 11 -16.31 -30.96 59.45
C SER A 11 -15.03 -30.10 59.44
N ARG A 12 -14.01 -30.48 60.23
CA ARG A 12 -12.73 -29.76 60.28
C ARG A 12 -11.79 -30.06 59.11
N LEU A 13 -11.98 -31.18 58.41
CA LEU A 13 -11.20 -31.53 57.21
C LEU A 13 -11.79 -30.96 55.91
N LEU A 14 -13.10 -30.64 55.91
CA LEU A 14 -13.79 -30.04 54.76
C LEU A 14 -13.57 -28.51 54.66
N LEU A 15 -13.25 -27.83 55.76
CA LEU A 15 -12.98 -26.39 55.74
C LEU A 15 -11.54 -26.04 55.34
N THR A 16 -10.57 -26.94 55.51
CA THR A 16 -9.18 -26.71 55.07
C THR A 16 -8.95 -27.00 53.58
N THR A 17 -9.88 -27.68 52.90
CA THR A 17 -9.81 -27.92 51.45
C THR A 17 -10.41 -26.77 50.62
N ILE A 18 -11.19 -25.86 51.21
CA ILE A 18 -11.82 -24.73 50.49
C ILE A 18 -10.93 -23.48 50.47
N LEU A 19 -9.88 -23.38 51.30
CA LEU A 19 -8.99 -22.20 51.30
C LEU A 19 -7.76 -22.32 50.37
N VAL A 20 -7.44 -23.51 49.85
CA VAL A 20 -6.30 -23.68 48.92
C VAL A 20 -6.73 -23.58 47.44
N LEU A 21 -8.03 -23.48 47.15
CA LEU A 21 -8.57 -23.42 45.79
C LEU A 21 -9.02 -22.00 45.36
N ALA A 22 -8.56 -20.96 46.06
CA ALA A 22 -8.82 -19.56 45.71
C ALA A 22 -7.55 -18.80 45.27
N VAL A 23 -6.43 -19.50 45.02
CA VAL A 23 -5.14 -18.86 44.65
C VAL A 23 -4.61 -19.31 43.28
N SER A 24 -5.26 -20.24 42.58
CA SER A 24 -4.67 -20.84 41.35
C SER A 24 -5.54 -20.77 40.11
N LEU A 25 -6.30 -19.70 39.91
CA LEU A 25 -6.93 -19.43 38.61
C LEU A 25 -6.88 -17.95 38.20
N SER A 26 -5.75 -17.30 38.43
CA SER A 26 -5.32 -16.16 37.61
C SER A 26 -4.22 -16.62 36.66
N ALA A 27 -4.49 -17.69 35.90
CA ALA A 27 -3.82 -17.87 34.63
C ALA A 27 -4.31 -16.72 33.73
N LEU A 28 -3.60 -15.59 33.81
CA LEU A 28 -3.75 -14.51 32.86
C LEU A 28 -3.41 -15.11 31.50
N LEU A 29 -4.43 -15.50 30.73
CA LEU A 29 -4.27 -15.85 29.32
C LEU A 29 -3.73 -14.59 28.64
N THR A 30 -2.41 -14.48 28.53
CA THR A 30 -1.80 -13.64 27.54
C THR A 30 -2.13 -14.31 26.21
N LEU A 31 -3.20 -13.86 25.56
CA LEU A 31 -3.36 -14.13 24.14
C LEU A 31 -2.08 -13.61 23.49
N PRO A 32 -1.32 -14.44 22.74
CA PRO A 32 -0.31 -13.86 21.89
C PRO A 32 -1.06 -12.90 20.96
N THR A 33 -0.81 -11.61 21.09
CA THR A 33 -1.16 -10.68 20.03
C THR A 33 -0.35 -11.13 18.84
N VAL A 34 -1.01 -11.84 17.92
CA VAL A 34 -0.43 -12.08 16.61
C VAL A 34 -0.31 -10.69 16.00
N ASP A 35 0.87 -10.10 16.06
CA ASP A 35 1.24 -9.00 15.18
C ASP A 35 1.07 -9.57 13.78
N GLN A 36 -0.08 -9.32 13.17
CA GLN A 36 -0.24 -9.55 11.75
C GLN A 36 0.77 -8.61 11.10
N ILE A 37 1.88 -9.19 10.64
CA ILE A 37 2.75 -8.55 9.67
C ILE A 37 1.91 -8.46 8.39
N TYR A 38 1.09 -7.42 8.29
CA TYR A 38 0.49 -7.04 7.04
C TYR A 38 1.64 -6.57 6.16
N ALA A 39 2.09 -7.44 5.25
CA ALA A 39 2.82 -6.97 4.09
C ALA A 39 1.96 -5.86 3.47
N VAL A 40 2.49 -4.63 3.42
CA VAL A 40 1.77 -3.50 2.87
C VAL A 40 1.55 -3.79 1.39
N LYS A 41 0.34 -4.27 1.06
CA LYS A 41 -0.04 -4.64 -0.30
C LYS A 41 -0.01 -3.37 -1.16
N ARG A 42 0.76 -3.41 -2.24
CA ARG A 42 0.78 -2.37 -3.27
C ARG A 42 0.07 -2.95 -4.47
N ILE A 43 -1.00 -2.30 -4.87
CA ILE A 43 -1.96 -2.83 -5.84
C ILE A 43 -2.06 -1.92 -7.06
N TYR A 44 -1.40 -0.77 -7.00
CA TYR A 44 -1.32 0.20 -8.08
C TYR A 44 0.14 0.36 -8.47
N ASP A 45 0.45 0.01 -9.70
CA ASP A 45 1.80 0.07 -10.24
C ASP A 45 1.83 0.97 -11.47
N ALA A 46 2.94 1.70 -11.64
CA ALA A 46 3.25 2.44 -12.86
C ALA A 46 4.71 2.17 -13.26
N PRO A 47 4.96 1.23 -14.19
CA PRO A 47 6.26 1.05 -14.81
C PRO A 47 6.62 2.29 -15.64
N LEU A 48 7.77 2.90 -15.34
CA LEU A 48 8.19 4.17 -15.91
C LEU A 48 9.27 3.97 -16.99
N SER A 49 9.10 4.59 -18.14
CA SER A 49 10.11 4.65 -19.22
C SER A 49 9.98 5.94 -20.03
N GLY A 50 11.03 6.32 -20.75
CA GLY A 50 10.98 7.46 -21.68
C GLY A 50 10.12 7.19 -22.90
N GLU A 51 9.94 5.93 -23.30
CA GLU A 51 9.06 5.53 -24.42
C GLU A 51 7.58 5.83 -24.16
N ASN A 52 7.19 5.90 -22.88
CA ASN A 52 5.84 6.21 -22.45
C ASN A 52 5.55 7.71 -22.39
N GLU A 53 6.56 8.58 -22.54
CA GLU A 53 6.35 10.02 -22.63
C GLU A 53 5.53 10.39 -23.88
N VAL A 54 4.87 11.55 -23.84
CA VAL A 54 4.09 12.06 -24.98
C VAL A 54 4.57 13.48 -25.32
N PRO A 55 5.37 13.66 -26.38
CA PRO A 55 5.95 12.64 -27.26
C PRO A 55 7.05 11.80 -26.56
N PRO A 56 7.38 10.60 -27.07
CA PRO A 56 8.41 9.74 -26.48
C PRO A 56 9.78 10.41 -26.39
N VAL A 57 10.49 10.14 -25.29
CA VAL A 57 11.82 10.67 -24.98
C VAL A 57 12.85 9.55 -25.03
N GLN A 58 14.01 9.84 -25.62
CA GLN A 58 15.13 8.90 -25.64
C GLN A 58 15.89 8.93 -24.31
N SER A 59 15.41 8.15 -23.34
CA SER A 59 16.07 7.96 -22.05
C SER A 59 16.32 6.47 -21.80
N SER A 60 17.49 6.13 -21.23
CA SER A 60 17.76 4.79 -20.71
C SER A 60 17.23 4.60 -19.28
N ALA A 61 16.66 5.66 -18.68
CA ALA A 61 16.12 5.61 -17.34
C ALA A 61 14.88 4.72 -17.29
N THR A 62 14.71 4.04 -16.17
CA THR A 62 13.52 3.23 -15.89
C THR A 62 13.10 3.42 -14.45
N GLY A 63 11.85 3.11 -14.15
CA GLY A 63 11.38 3.10 -12.78
C GLY A 63 10.13 2.28 -12.56
N LEU A 64 9.75 2.16 -11.29
CA LEU A 64 8.48 1.61 -10.87
C LEU A 64 7.95 2.46 -9.73
N ALA A 65 6.79 3.10 -9.96
CA ALA A 65 6.01 3.70 -8.90
C ALA A 65 4.97 2.70 -8.40
N GLU A 66 4.85 2.54 -7.10
CA GLU A 66 3.94 1.60 -6.47
C GLU A 66 3.16 2.30 -5.34
N PHE A 67 1.83 2.17 -5.34
CA PHE A 67 0.93 2.77 -4.36
C PHE A 67 0.14 1.71 -3.61
N THR A 68 -0.14 1.98 -2.34
CA THR A 68 -1.06 1.16 -1.53
C THR A 68 -2.50 1.54 -1.84
N PRO A 69 -3.48 0.67 -1.52
CA PRO A 69 -4.84 1.16 -1.32
C PRO A 69 -4.88 2.20 -0.19
N PRO A 70 -5.90 3.07 -0.15
CA PRO A 70 -6.11 4.00 0.95
C PRO A 70 -6.37 3.22 2.25
N VAL A 71 -5.59 3.51 3.28
CA VAL A 71 -5.77 2.96 4.63
C VAL A 71 -5.61 4.09 5.63
N ASN A 72 -6.65 4.33 6.44
CA ASN A 72 -6.69 5.46 7.38
C ASN A 72 -6.36 6.80 6.70
N ASP A 73 -7.11 7.11 5.64
CA ASP A 73 -7.01 8.36 4.86
C ASP A 73 -5.60 8.63 4.29
N THR A 74 -4.85 7.56 4.04
CA THR A 74 -3.48 7.63 3.55
C THR A 74 -3.22 6.62 2.44
N ILE A 75 -2.64 7.09 1.34
CA ILE A 75 -1.99 6.25 0.33
C ILE A 75 -0.47 6.38 0.51
N LYS A 76 0.23 5.26 0.67
CA LYS A 76 1.70 5.25 0.74
C LYS A 76 2.28 4.93 -0.63
N TYR A 77 3.25 5.72 -1.07
CA TYR A 77 3.94 5.46 -2.33
C TYR A 77 5.43 5.20 -2.17
N ARG A 78 5.97 4.46 -3.12
CA ARG A 78 7.40 4.28 -3.35
C ARG A 78 7.65 4.35 -4.84
N ILE A 79 8.67 5.09 -5.25
CA ILE A 79 9.15 5.09 -6.63
C ILE A 79 10.62 4.69 -6.61
N ASN A 80 10.96 3.58 -7.26
CA ASN A 80 12.35 3.20 -7.46
C ASN A 80 12.74 3.54 -8.90
N ILE A 81 13.83 4.29 -9.07
CA ILE A 81 14.28 4.82 -10.35
C ILE A 81 15.74 4.42 -10.55
N THR A 82 16.09 3.99 -11.76
CA THR A 82 17.45 3.69 -12.18
C THR A 82 17.81 4.44 -13.45
N GLY A 83 19.08 4.79 -13.60
CA GLY A 83 19.60 5.49 -14.78
C GLY A 83 19.58 7.02 -14.69
N ILE A 84 18.96 7.59 -13.66
CA ILE A 84 19.00 9.03 -13.36
C ILE A 84 19.24 9.29 -11.87
N SER A 85 19.66 10.52 -11.58
CA SER A 85 19.80 11.10 -10.23
C SER A 85 19.32 12.55 -10.27
N ASN A 86 19.14 13.19 -9.12
CA ASN A 86 18.75 14.60 -9.01
C ASN A 86 17.46 14.94 -9.78
N ALA A 87 16.42 14.10 -9.65
CA ALA A 87 15.11 14.40 -10.21
C ALA A 87 14.62 15.77 -9.73
N THR A 88 14.13 16.60 -10.65
CA THR A 88 13.66 17.97 -10.36
C THR A 88 12.19 18.01 -10.00
N GLY A 89 11.44 16.96 -10.36
CA GLY A 89 10.04 16.77 -10.00
C GLY A 89 9.61 15.33 -10.15
N ALA A 90 8.60 14.93 -9.41
CA ALA A 90 7.89 13.67 -9.61
C ALA A 90 6.43 13.91 -9.24
N HIS A 91 5.52 13.52 -10.12
CA HIS A 91 4.11 13.92 -10.05
C HIS A 91 3.19 12.77 -10.41
N ILE A 92 1.97 12.80 -9.86
CA ILE A 92 0.82 12.16 -10.49
C ILE A 92 0.14 13.21 -11.36
N HIS A 93 -0.18 12.86 -12.59
CA HIS A 93 -0.97 13.66 -13.52
C HIS A 93 -2.31 12.98 -13.80
N SER A 94 -3.31 13.78 -14.17
CA SER A 94 -4.50 13.27 -14.85
C SER A 94 -4.20 13.05 -16.34
N GLY A 95 -4.83 12.06 -16.96
CA GLY A 95 -4.72 11.79 -18.39
C GLY A 95 -4.59 10.30 -18.72
N GLN A 96 -5.07 9.93 -19.90
CA GLN A 96 -4.89 8.59 -20.48
C GLN A 96 -3.49 8.45 -21.07
N ALA A 97 -3.08 7.22 -21.41
CA ALA A 97 -1.73 6.88 -21.85
C ALA A 97 -1.19 7.71 -23.04
N SER A 98 -2.07 8.25 -23.90
CA SER A 98 -1.68 9.02 -25.08
C SER A 98 -1.89 10.54 -24.94
N GLU A 99 -2.21 11.01 -23.74
CA GLU A 99 -2.55 12.41 -23.48
C GLU A 99 -1.68 12.97 -22.35
N ASN A 100 -1.33 14.26 -22.43
CA ASN A 100 -0.74 14.99 -21.32
C ASN A 100 -1.86 15.70 -20.56
N GLY A 101 -1.83 15.64 -19.24
CA GLY A 101 -2.76 16.38 -18.40
C GLY A 101 -2.09 17.07 -17.22
N GLU A 102 -2.92 17.68 -16.39
CA GLU A 102 -2.47 18.53 -15.30
C GLU A 102 -1.90 17.71 -14.14
N VAL A 103 -0.98 18.32 -13.39
CA VAL A 103 -0.48 17.74 -12.14
C VAL A 103 -1.61 17.69 -11.11
N ILE A 104 -1.85 16.51 -10.53
CA ILE A 104 -2.85 16.28 -9.49
C ILE A 104 -2.25 15.95 -8.13
N ALA A 105 -0.97 15.55 -8.05
CA ALA A 105 -0.25 15.39 -6.78
C ALA A 105 1.27 15.48 -6.97
N ASP A 106 1.99 16.05 -5.99
CA ASP A 106 3.46 16.00 -5.95
C ASP A 106 3.93 14.77 -5.18
N LEU A 107 4.93 14.07 -5.72
CA LEU A 107 5.55 12.88 -5.11
C LEU A 107 6.96 13.17 -4.60
N LEU A 108 7.62 14.22 -5.08
CA LEU A 108 8.94 14.65 -4.59
C LEU A 108 8.80 15.71 -3.49
N THR A 109 8.17 15.36 -2.36
CA THR A 109 7.85 16.32 -1.29
C THR A 109 8.67 16.13 -0.01
N ASP A 110 8.93 14.89 0.41
CA ASP A 110 9.68 14.56 1.63
C ASP A 110 11.09 14.05 1.29
N THR A 111 12.03 14.99 1.14
CA THR A 111 13.41 14.67 0.78
C THR A 111 14.17 13.87 1.85
N THR A 112 13.68 13.82 3.09
CA THR A 112 14.34 13.08 4.18
C THR A 112 14.21 11.57 4.04
N LYS A 113 13.16 11.09 3.37
CA LYS A 113 12.92 9.67 3.09
C LYS A 113 13.48 9.22 1.75
N ASN A 114 13.83 10.20 0.92
CA ASN A 114 14.35 9.95 -0.41
C ASN A 114 15.82 9.53 -0.32
N LYS A 115 16.22 8.64 -1.21
CA LYS A 115 17.62 8.25 -1.37
C LYS A 115 18.02 8.58 -2.78
N ASP A 116 19.00 9.44 -2.94
CA ASP A 116 19.56 9.77 -4.24
C ASP A 116 21.00 9.27 -4.31
N THR A 117 21.34 8.62 -5.42
CA THR A 117 22.65 8.05 -5.69
C THR A 117 23.03 8.38 -7.12
N SER A 118 24.31 8.27 -7.47
CA SER A 118 24.77 8.57 -8.84
C SER A 118 24.11 7.76 -9.96
N TYR A 119 23.42 6.66 -9.64
CA TYR A 119 22.86 5.73 -10.63
C TYR A 119 21.35 5.50 -10.49
N GLY A 120 20.71 6.11 -9.48
CA GLY A 120 19.33 5.83 -9.19
C GLY A 120 18.83 6.53 -7.94
N MET A 121 17.52 6.62 -7.85
CA MET A 121 16.83 7.32 -6.78
C MET A 121 15.69 6.46 -6.23
N THR A 122 15.41 6.59 -4.94
CA THR A 122 14.15 6.14 -4.37
C THR A 122 13.40 7.30 -3.75
N ILE A 123 12.14 7.47 -4.16
CA ILE A 123 11.22 8.48 -3.62
C ILE A 123 10.17 7.76 -2.77
N ARG A 124 9.87 8.28 -1.57
CA ARG A 124 8.84 7.70 -0.69
C ARG A 124 8.06 8.78 0.01
N GLY A 125 6.76 8.56 0.15
CA GLY A 125 5.92 9.45 0.92
C GLY A 125 4.51 8.91 1.11
N ASN A 126 3.67 9.80 1.61
CA ASN A 126 2.26 9.56 1.87
C ASN A 126 1.46 10.63 1.13
N LEU A 127 0.31 10.24 0.58
CA LEU A 127 -0.71 11.14 0.08
C LEU A 127 -1.90 11.13 1.05
N SER A 128 -2.48 12.30 1.24
CA SER A 128 -3.75 12.58 1.89
C SER A 128 -4.60 13.42 0.94
N ASP A 129 -5.89 13.65 1.26
CA ASP A 129 -6.76 14.54 0.47
C ASP A 129 -6.11 15.91 0.21
N SER A 130 -5.43 16.46 1.21
CA SER A 130 -4.69 17.73 1.12
C SER A 130 -3.46 17.71 0.21
N SER A 131 -3.02 16.53 -0.24
CA SER A 131 -1.94 16.39 -1.22
C SER A 131 -2.44 16.60 -2.65
N LEU A 132 -3.76 16.52 -2.87
CA LEU A 132 -4.37 16.66 -4.19
C LEU A 132 -4.45 18.13 -4.61
N LYS A 133 -4.20 18.38 -5.89
CA LYS A 133 -4.15 19.72 -6.48
C LYS A 133 -4.70 19.74 -7.90
N GLY A 134 -4.69 20.92 -8.52
CA GLY A 134 -5.18 21.12 -9.88
C GLY A 134 -6.65 20.67 -9.99
N PRO A 135 -7.03 19.86 -10.99
CA PRO A 135 -8.41 19.40 -11.14
C PRO A 135 -8.89 18.45 -10.02
N MET A 136 -7.97 17.99 -9.15
CA MET A 136 -8.30 17.21 -7.95
C MET A 136 -8.21 18.00 -6.64
N GLU A 137 -7.99 19.31 -6.68
CA GLU A 137 -8.00 20.12 -5.46
C GLU A 137 -9.35 20.04 -4.73
N GLY A 138 -9.32 19.76 -3.43
CA GLY A 138 -10.52 19.61 -2.60
C GLY A 138 -11.29 18.29 -2.77
N LYS A 139 -10.77 17.36 -3.58
CA LYS A 139 -11.29 15.98 -3.70
C LYS A 139 -10.72 15.06 -2.63
N THR A 140 -11.20 13.81 -2.58
CA THR A 140 -10.70 12.80 -1.64
C THR A 140 -9.75 11.79 -2.30
N LEU A 141 -9.03 11.02 -1.50
CA LEU A 141 -8.23 9.90 -1.98
C LEU A 141 -9.08 8.83 -2.67
N GLU A 142 -10.36 8.67 -2.33
CA GLU A 142 -11.28 7.79 -3.07
C GLU A 142 -11.51 8.28 -4.50
N ASP A 143 -11.61 9.60 -4.73
CA ASP A 143 -11.69 10.15 -6.09
C ASP A 143 -10.40 9.89 -6.88
N LEU A 144 -9.23 10.00 -6.23
CA LEU A 144 -7.95 9.64 -6.84
C LEU A 144 -7.91 8.15 -7.21
N VAL A 145 -8.35 7.27 -6.31
CA VAL A 145 -8.42 5.82 -6.56
C VAL A 145 -9.35 5.51 -7.73
N ALA A 146 -10.50 6.16 -7.80
CA ALA A 146 -11.42 5.97 -8.93
C ALA A 146 -10.75 6.34 -10.26
N ALA A 147 -9.96 7.41 -10.30
CA ALA A 147 -9.21 7.82 -11.48
C ALA A 147 -8.03 6.88 -11.81
N MET A 148 -7.38 6.29 -10.80
CA MET A 148 -6.39 5.22 -11.00
C MET A 148 -7.05 3.98 -11.60
N ASP A 149 -8.22 3.58 -11.10
CA ASP A 149 -8.98 2.42 -11.57
C ASP A 149 -9.60 2.57 -12.97
N SER A 150 -9.86 3.81 -13.39
CA SER A 150 -10.31 4.16 -14.75
C SER A 150 -9.14 4.27 -15.74
N GLY A 151 -7.89 4.19 -15.27
CA GLY A 151 -6.72 4.37 -16.12
C GLY A 151 -6.55 5.81 -16.60
N GLU A 152 -7.01 6.79 -15.82
CA GLU A 152 -6.95 8.23 -16.13
C GLU A 152 -5.86 8.96 -15.34
N THR A 153 -4.89 8.23 -14.78
CA THR A 153 -3.75 8.82 -14.09
C THR A 153 -2.42 8.17 -14.47
N TYR A 154 -1.36 8.98 -14.52
CA TYR A 154 0.00 8.52 -14.77
C TYR A 154 0.98 9.18 -13.82
N VAL A 155 2.11 8.52 -13.59
CA VAL A 155 3.26 9.09 -12.90
C VAL A 155 4.26 9.60 -13.92
N ASN A 156 4.80 10.78 -13.68
CA ASN A 156 5.88 11.36 -14.48
C ASN A 156 7.01 11.82 -13.55
N VAL A 157 8.26 11.64 -13.98
CA VAL A 157 9.47 12.10 -13.29
C VAL A 157 10.26 13.00 -14.23
N HIS A 158 10.73 14.11 -13.70
CA HIS A 158 11.43 15.16 -14.46
C HIS A 158 12.89 15.25 -14.01
N THR A 159 13.75 15.66 -14.92
CA THR A 159 15.15 16.03 -14.63
C THR A 159 15.45 17.43 -15.16
N ALA A 160 16.68 17.91 -14.97
CA ALA A 160 17.12 19.16 -15.59
C ALA A 160 17.31 19.02 -17.11
N GLU A 161 17.64 17.82 -17.60
CA GLU A 161 17.82 17.53 -19.02
C GLU A 161 16.48 17.34 -19.74
N HIS A 162 15.51 16.76 -19.03
CA HIS A 162 14.16 16.52 -19.51
C HIS A 162 13.11 17.19 -18.59
N PRO A 163 12.95 18.53 -18.68
CA PRO A 163 12.07 19.28 -17.79
C PRO A 163 10.58 19.00 -18.01
N ASP A 164 10.18 18.64 -19.24
CA ASP A 164 8.79 18.31 -19.56
C ASP A 164 8.41 16.86 -19.19
N GLY A 165 9.40 16.01 -18.91
CA GLY A 165 9.24 14.61 -18.52
C GLY A 165 10.40 13.74 -19.02
N GLU A 166 11.03 12.99 -18.13
CA GLU A 166 12.09 12.03 -18.45
C GLU A 166 11.51 10.62 -18.64
N ILE A 167 10.68 10.19 -17.68
CA ILE A 167 10.06 8.87 -17.64
C ILE A 167 8.63 8.93 -17.12
N ARG A 168 7.73 8.22 -17.81
CA ARG A 168 6.30 8.17 -17.52
C ARG A 168 5.79 6.74 -17.43
N GLY A 169 4.73 6.54 -16.67
CA GLY A 169 3.97 5.28 -16.67
C GLY A 169 2.53 5.49 -16.22
N GLN A 170 1.60 4.82 -16.90
CA GLN A 170 0.19 4.82 -16.48
C GLN A 170 0.04 4.04 -15.17
N VAL A 171 -0.80 4.52 -14.27
CA VAL A 171 -1.13 3.78 -13.04
C VAL A 171 -2.12 2.68 -13.37
N ILE A 172 -1.79 1.44 -12.99
CA ILE A 172 -2.58 0.24 -13.26
C ILE A 172 -2.90 -0.45 -11.94
N ASN A 173 -4.17 -0.79 -11.74
CA ASN A 173 -4.58 -1.68 -10.65
C ASN A 173 -4.23 -3.15 -11.02
N THR A 174 -3.22 -3.71 -10.36
CA THR A 174 -2.69 -5.05 -10.67
C THR A 174 -3.67 -6.16 -10.30
N GLU A 175 -4.49 -6.01 -9.26
CA GLU A 175 -5.52 -7.00 -8.91
C GLU A 175 -6.64 -7.06 -9.94
N LYS A 176 -7.01 -5.90 -10.50
CA LYS A 176 -8.00 -5.81 -11.58
C LYS A 176 -7.46 -6.40 -12.87
N ALA A 177 -6.17 -6.18 -13.17
CA ALA A 177 -5.51 -6.74 -14.34
C ALA A 177 -5.42 -8.27 -14.27
N GLU A 178 -4.99 -8.84 -13.14
CA GLU A 178 -4.91 -10.30 -12.92
C GLU A 178 -6.29 -10.98 -13.03
N SER A 179 -7.33 -10.32 -12.51
CA SER A 179 -8.71 -10.83 -12.60
C SER A 179 -9.25 -10.84 -14.03
N ALA A 180 -8.89 -9.83 -14.84
CA ALA A 180 -9.27 -9.76 -16.26
C ALA A 180 -8.56 -10.83 -17.09
N GLU A 181 -7.27 -11.07 -16.83
CA GLU A 181 -6.47 -12.11 -17.51
C GLU A 181 -7.00 -13.53 -17.21
N GLN A 182 -7.44 -13.80 -15.97
CA GLN A 182 -8.13 -15.06 -15.64
C GLN A 182 -9.50 -15.20 -16.30
N ALA A 183 -10.27 -14.11 -16.42
CA ALA A 183 -11.56 -14.13 -17.11
C ALA A 183 -11.41 -14.38 -18.63
N GLU A 184 -10.35 -13.87 -19.25
CA GLU A 184 -10.06 -14.08 -20.67
C GLU A 184 -9.56 -15.51 -20.95
N SER A 185 -8.73 -16.07 -20.05
CA SER A 185 -8.27 -17.46 -20.10
C SER A 185 -9.41 -18.49 -20.00
N THR A 186 -10.42 -18.23 -19.15
CA THR A 186 -11.57 -19.13 -18.99
C THR A 186 -12.54 -19.10 -20.17
N ASN A 187 -12.64 -17.98 -20.88
CA ASN A 187 -13.53 -17.83 -22.05
C ASN A 187 -12.92 -18.38 -23.35
N SER A 188 -11.59 -18.58 -23.41
CA SER A 188 -10.92 -19.24 -24.54
C SER A 188 -11.04 -20.76 -24.53
N THR A 189 -11.41 -21.38 -23.40
CA THR A 189 -11.51 -22.85 -23.28
C THR A 189 -12.89 -23.40 -23.65
N THR A 190 -13.91 -22.54 -23.81
CA THR A 190 -15.31 -22.94 -24.06
C THR A 190 -15.74 -22.92 -25.54
N LEU A 191 -14.83 -22.64 -26.48
CA LEU A 191 -15.12 -22.54 -27.92
C LEU A 191 -14.59 -23.71 -28.77
N THR A 192 -14.18 -24.83 -28.16
CA THR A 192 -13.70 -26.02 -28.88
C THR A 192 -14.38 -27.33 -28.48
N GLU A 193 -15.67 -27.31 -28.15
CA GLU A 193 -16.51 -28.52 -28.09
C GLU A 193 -17.72 -28.45 -29.03
#